data_AF-A0A5C8ER26-F1
#
_entry.id   AF-A0A5C8ER26-F1
#
_cell.length_a   1.000
_cell.length_b   1.000
_cell.length_c   1.000
_cell.angle_alpha   90.00
_cell.angle_beta   90.00
_cell.angle_gamma   90.00
#
_symmetry.space_group_name_H-M   'P 1'
#
loop_
_entity.id
_entity.type
_entity.pdbx_description
1 polymer ?
#
loop_
_entity_poly.entity_id
_entity_poly.type
_entity_poly.pdbx_seq_one_letter_code
_entity_poly.pdbx_strand_id
1 'polypeptide(L)'
;MNITDKYNLSIGTANLNKLNNTKKEYQNYGTKFSVENTSENANKEFQKKRLREVSEDFESLMINQMLKEMRKTVNKSGLVDGGMAEEIFEDMLYDEYAKEFSKTKTFGLAEIIYNQMEKYV
;
A
#
# COMPACT_ATOMS: atom_id res chain seq x y z
N MET A 1 -16.05 67.55 6.30
CA MET A 1 -16.49 66.18 6.62
C MET A 1 -16.59 66.09 8.12
N ASN A 2 -17.79 65.89 8.66
CA ASN A 2 -18.01 65.95 10.11
C ASN A 2 -17.38 64.74 10.80
N ILE A 3 -17.04 64.89 12.07
CA ILE A 3 -16.42 63.83 12.88
C ILE A 3 -17.27 62.55 12.82
N THR A 4 -18.60 62.70 12.85
CA THR A 4 -19.60 61.64 12.68
C THR A 4 -19.48 60.88 11.35
N ASP A 5 -19.13 61.55 10.25
CA ASP A 5 -19.00 60.94 8.91
C ASP A 5 -17.74 60.06 8.81
N LYS A 6 -16.65 60.43 9.51
CA LYS A 6 -15.42 59.64 9.57
C LYS A 6 -15.59 58.34 10.37
N TYR A 7 -16.33 58.40 11.49
CA TYR A 7 -16.63 57.19 12.28
C TYR A 7 -17.51 56.22 11.49
N ASN A 8 -18.53 56.72 10.78
CA ASN A 8 -19.40 55.88 9.95
C ASN A 8 -18.65 55.26 8.74
N LEU A 9 -17.68 55.96 8.15
CA LEU A 9 -16.82 55.44 7.09
C LEU A 9 -15.82 54.36 7.60
N SER A 10 -15.28 54.55 8.81
CA SER A 10 -14.38 53.58 9.46
C SER A 10 -15.09 52.27 9.81
N ILE A 11 -16.32 52.34 10.33
CA ILE A 11 -17.14 51.17 10.67
C ILE A 11 -17.57 50.41 9.40
N GLY A 12 -17.88 51.12 8.31
CA GLY A 12 -18.19 50.52 7.01
C GLY A 12 -17.03 49.73 6.42
N THR A 13 -15.81 50.29 6.46
CA THR A 13 -14.60 49.64 5.89
C THR A 13 -14.15 48.42 6.71
N ALA A 14 -14.29 48.45 8.04
CA ALA A 14 -14.00 47.30 8.90
C ALA A 14 -14.91 46.07 8.60
N ASN A 15 -16.20 46.30 8.31
CA ASN A 15 -17.14 45.24 7.97
C ASN A 15 -16.90 44.66 6.57
N LEU A 16 -16.55 45.48 5.59
CA LEU A 16 -16.18 45.04 4.24
C LEU A 16 -14.93 44.15 4.25
N ASN A 17 -13.91 44.49 5.03
CA ASN A 17 -12.70 43.67 5.17
C ASN A 17 -13.00 42.32 5.83
N LYS A 18 -13.86 42.29 6.84
CA LYS A 18 -14.31 41.06 7.50
C LYS A 18 -15.09 40.16 6.54
N LEU A 19 -16.00 40.73 5.75
CA LEU A 19 -16.77 40.02 4.71
C LEU A 19 -15.87 39.49 3.58
N ASN A 20 -14.84 40.23 3.20
CA ASN A 20 -13.91 39.80 2.15
C ASN A 20 -12.97 38.69 2.65
N ASN A 21 -12.55 38.73 3.91
CA ASN A 21 -11.73 37.67 4.51
C ASN A 21 -12.53 36.38 4.69
N THR A 22 -13.78 36.45 5.17
CA THR A 22 -14.63 35.26 5.26
C THR A 22 -14.95 34.70 3.88
N LYS A 23 -15.24 35.55 2.88
CA LYS A 23 -15.41 35.10 1.49
C LYS A 23 -14.17 34.40 0.93
N LYS A 24 -12.94 34.86 1.26
CA LYS A 24 -11.69 34.19 0.88
C LYS A 24 -11.54 32.82 1.53
N GLU A 25 -11.98 32.65 2.78
CA GLU A 25 -11.98 31.35 3.46
C GLU A 25 -12.94 30.36 2.77
N TYR A 26 -14.15 30.78 2.39
CA TYR A 26 -15.10 29.91 1.68
C TYR A 26 -14.71 29.60 0.24
N GLN A 27 -14.06 30.53 -0.47
CA GLN A 27 -13.52 30.29 -1.81
C GLN A 27 -12.42 29.21 -1.81
N ASN A 28 -11.64 29.11 -0.72
CA ASN A 28 -10.54 28.13 -0.60
C ASN A 28 -11.02 26.70 -0.32
N TYR A 29 -12.21 26.53 0.26
CA TYR A 29 -12.85 25.22 0.46
C TYR A 29 -13.43 24.64 -0.84
N GLY A 30 -13.88 25.48 -1.76
CA GLY A 30 -14.43 25.04 -3.06
C GLY A 30 -13.37 24.46 -4.00
N THR A 31 -12.13 24.93 -3.92
CA THR A 31 -11.03 24.50 -4.82
C THR A 31 -10.38 23.18 -4.39
N LYS A 32 -10.67 22.67 -3.19
CA LYS A 32 -10.01 21.48 -2.61
C LYS A 32 -10.79 20.17 -2.76
N PHE A 33 -11.95 20.20 -3.41
CA PHE A 33 -12.80 19.02 -3.61
C PHE A 33 -12.99 18.73 -5.11
N SER A 34 -11.92 18.30 -5.78
CA SER A 34 -11.98 17.66 -7.10
C SER A 34 -12.12 16.15 -6.91
N VAL A 35 -13.37 15.66 -6.94
CA VAL A 35 -13.76 14.26 -6.74
C VAL A 35 -13.06 13.29 -7.71
N GLU A 36 -12.62 13.77 -8.87
CA GLU A 36 -11.92 12.97 -9.89
C GLU A 36 -10.49 12.57 -9.47
N ASN A 37 -9.75 13.44 -8.78
CA ASN A 37 -8.35 13.17 -8.42
C ASN A 37 -8.20 12.19 -7.25
N THR A 38 -9.18 12.11 -6.35
CA THR A 38 -9.12 11.19 -5.20
C THR A 38 -9.37 9.75 -5.61
N SER A 39 -10.24 9.51 -6.60
CA SER A 39 -10.58 8.16 -7.06
C SER A 39 -9.43 7.50 -7.84
N GLU A 40 -8.79 8.24 -8.75
CA GLU A 40 -7.67 7.73 -9.54
C GLU A 40 -6.44 7.42 -8.69
N ASN A 41 -6.08 8.31 -7.76
CA ASN A 41 -4.96 8.07 -6.84
C ASN A 41 -5.24 6.89 -5.90
N ALA A 42 -6.46 6.78 -5.38
CA ALA A 42 -6.85 5.62 -4.55
C ALA A 42 -6.81 4.31 -5.36
N ASN A 43 -7.20 4.34 -6.63
CA ASN A 43 -7.13 3.18 -7.51
C ASN A 43 -5.68 2.78 -7.78
N LYS A 44 -4.80 3.74 -8.08
CA LYS A 44 -3.38 3.47 -8.33
C LYS A 44 -2.67 2.88 -7.11
N GLU A 45 -2.92 3.43 -5.93
CA GLU A 45 -2.34 2.90 -4.69
C GLU A 45 -2.88 1.50 -4.35
N PHE A 46 -4.16 1.23 -4.62
CA PHE A 46 -4.73 -0.12 -4.51
C PHE A 46 -4.03 -1.12 -5.46
N GLN A 47 -3.82 -0.73 -6.73
CA GLN A 47 -3.16 -1.61 -7.68
C GLN A 47 -1.68 -1.87 -7.32
N LYS A 48 -0.94 -0.86 -6.84
CA LYS A 48 0.43 -1.05 -6.33
C LYS A 48 0.48 -2.00 -5.14
N LYS A 49 -0.45 -1.85 -4.19
CA LYS A 49 -0.54 -2.77 -3.04
C LYS A 49 -0.79 -4.20 -3.50
N ARG A 50 -1.74 -4.39 -4.42
CA ARG A 50 -2.04 -5.71 -4.99
C ARG A 50 -0.84 -6.28 -5.75
N LEU A 51 -0.12 -5.45 -6.50
CA LEU A 51 1.09 -5.87 -7.19
C LEU A 51 2.16 -6.35 -6.19
N ARG A 52 2.32 -5.65 -5.07
CA ARG A 52 3.23 -6.07 -3.99
C ARG A 52 2.85 -7.44 -3.43
N GLU A 53 1.57 -7.63 -3.07
CA GLU A 53 1.04 -8.89 -2.54
C GLU A 53 1.29 -10.04 -3.53
N VAL A 54 0.96 -9.86 -4.81
CA VAL A 54 1.16 -10.89 -5.85
C VAL A 54 2.66 -11.18 -6.07
N SER A 55 3.52 -10.17 -5.96
CA SER A 55 4.98 -10.37 -6.11
C SER A 55 5.55 -11.21 -4.96
N GLU A 56 5.08 -10.97 -3.74
CA GLU A 56 5.45 -11.75 -2.54
C GLU A 56 4.89 -13.18 -2.58
N ASP A 57 3.67 -13.36 -3.09
CA ASP A 57 3.07 -14.69 -3.32
C ASP A 57 3.86 -15.50 -4.36
N PHE A 58 4.29 -14.86 -5.45
CA PHE A 58 5.12 -15.53 -6.45
C PHE A 58 6.48 -15.94 -5.90
N GLU A 59 7.13 -15.07 -5.13
CA GLU A 59 8.39 -15.41 -4.45
C GLU A 59 8.19 -16.59 -3.48
N SER A 60 7.07 -16.64 -2.75
CA SER A 60 6.72 -17.78 -1.90
C SER A 60 6.65 -19.09 -2.70
N LEU A 61 5.99 -19.11 -3.86
CA LEU A 61 5.93 -20.31 -4.71
C LEU A 61 7.32 -20.77 -5.17
N MET A 62 8.19 -19.83 -5.52
CA MET A 62 9.56 -20.14 -5.95
C MET A 62 10.40 -20.70 -4.80
N ILE A 63 10.32 -20.09 -3.62
CA ILE A 63 11.00 -20.57 -2.40
C ILE A 63 10.50 -21.97 -2.05
N ASN A 64 9.19 -22.19 -2.11
CA ASN A 64 8.59 -23.50 -1.85
C ASN A 64 9.14 -24.58 -2.79
N GLN A 65 9.20 -24.30 -4.09
CA GLN A 65 9.78 -25.22 -5.06
C GLN A 65 11.26 -25.52 -4.73
N MET A 66 12.03 -24.50 -4.36
CA MET A 66 13.42 -24.67 -3.94
C MET A 66 13.53 -25.55 -2.68
N LEU A 67 12.71 -25.31 -1.66
CA LEU A 67 12.69 -26.10 -0.42
C LEU A 67 12.28 -27.56 -0.70
N LYS A 68 11.31 -27.79 -1.58
CA LYS A 68 10.91 -29.13 -2.03
C LYS A 68 12.05 -29.87 -2.73
N GLU A 69 12.77 -29.21 -3.64
CA GLU A 69 13.95 -29.82 -4.27
C GLU A 69 15.06 -30.09 -3.27
N MET A 70 15.32 -29.18 -2.31
CA MET A 70 16.28 -29.41 -1.24
C MET A 70 15.89 -30.62 -0.38
N ARG A 71 14.61 -30.77 0.00
CA ARG A 71 14.13 -31.92 0.77
C ARG A 71 14.37 -33.23 0.04
N LYS A 72 14.16 -33.29 -1.29
CA LYS A 72 14.42 -34.50 -2.08
C LYS A 72 15.88 -34.96 -2.04
N THR A 73 16.82 -34.05 -1.75
CA THR A 73 18.26 -34.41 -1.62
C THR A 73 18.61 -35.01 -0.26
N VAL A 74 17.71 -34.93 0.73
CA VAL A 74 17.93 -35.52 2.05
C VAL A 74 17.50 -36.99 2.02
N ASN A 75 18.45 -37.90 2.22
CA ASN A 75 18.16 -39.33 2.29
C ASN A 75 17.29 -39.63 3.52
N LYS A 76 16.04 -40.06 3.30
CA LYS A 76 15.18 -40.56 4.38
C LYS A 76 15.70 -41.95 4.82
N SER A 77 16.12 -42.09 6.08
CA SER A 77 16.55 -43.39 6.62
C SER A 77 15.32 -44.23 6.98
N GLY A 78 15.23 -45.46 6.48
CA GLY A 78 14.03 -46.32 6.55
C GLY A 78 13.52 -46.75 7.93
N LEU A 79 14.03 -46.19 9.03
CA LEU A 79 13.50 -46.39 10.38
C LEU A 79 12.58 -45.24 10.85
N VAL A 80 12.57 -44.11 10.13
CA VAL A 80 11.76 -42.92 10.41
C VAL A 80 11.19 -42.42 9.09
N ASP A 81 10.17 -43.11 8.58
CA ASP A 81 9.38 -42.67 7.43
C ASP A 81 7.93 -42.56 7.93
N GLY A 82 7.51 -41.36 8.34
CA GLY A 82 6.19 -41.11 8.94
C GLY A 82 5.02 -41.19 7.95
N GLY A 83 5.27 -41.74 6.76
CA GLY A 83 4.25 -42.11 5.78
C GLY A 83 3.46 -40.92 5.24
N MET A 84 2.29 -41.19 4.66
CA MET A 84 1.45 -40.20 3.99
C MET A 84 1.06 -39.01 4.87
N ALA A 85 0.88 -39.22 6.18
CA ALA A 85 0.55 -38.15 7.11
C ALA A 85 1.71 -37.19 7.33
N GLU A 86 2.94 -37.71 7.42
CA GLU A 86 4.16 -36.89 7.46
C GLU A 86 4.31 -36.09 6.16
N GLU A 87 4.13 -36.72 5.00
CA GLU A 87 4.25 -36.03 3.71
C GLU A 87 3.29 -34.84 3.58
N ILE A 88 2.02 -35.04 3.94
CA ILE A 88 1.01 -33.96 3.93
C ILE A 88 1.41 -32.85 4.90
N PHE A 89 1.84 -33.21 6.11
CA PHE A 89 2.25 -32.22 7.11
C PHE A 89 3.49 -31.44 6.67
N GLU A 90 4.50 -32.12 6.12
CA GLU A 90 5.71 -31.52 5.57
C GLU A 90 5.37 -30.55 4.45
N ASP A 91 4.49 -30.93 3.51
CA ASP A 91 4.07 -30.04 2.42
C ASP A 91 3.41 -28.76 2.97
N MET A 92 2.47 -28.88 3.92
CA MET A 92 1.87 -27.70 4.56
C MET A 92 2.90 -26.87 5.32
N LEU A 93 3.88 -27.51 5.97
CA LEU A 93 4.93 -26.83 6.71
C LEU A 93 5.84 -26.01 5.76
N TYR A 94 6.25 -26.60 4.64
CA TYR A 94 7.07 -25.90 3.65
C TYR A 94 6.29 -24.77 2.95
N ASP A 95 4.99 -24.93 2.75
CA ASP A 95 4.12 -23.85 2.27
C ASP A 95 4.15 -22.64 3.22
N GLU A 96 4.04 -22.85 4.54
CA GLU A 96 4.10 -21.76 5.53
C GLU A 96 5.51 -21.17 5.65
N TYR A 97 6.57 -21.99 5.64
CA TYR A 97 7.95 -21.48 5.63
C TYR A 97 8.22 -20.60 4.42
N ALA A 98 7.75 -21.01 3.24
CA ALA A 98 7.94 -20.22 2.04
C ALA A 98 7.20 -18.86 2.10
N LYS A 99 6.00 -18.81 2.70
CA LYS A 99 5.26 -17.55 2.93
C LYS A 99 5.96 -16.63 3.93
N GLU A 100 6.53 -17.19 5.01
CA GLU A 100 7.27 -16.38 5.97
C GLU A 100 8.57 -15.85 5.36
N PHE A 101 9.28 -16.68 4.57
CA PHE A 101 10.52 -16.26 3.91
C PHE A 101 10.32 -15.22 2.80
N SER A 102 9.19 -15.22 2.09
CA SER A 102 8.92 -14.16 1.10
C SER A 102 8.73 -12.80 1.78
N LYS A 103 8.20 -12.76 3.01
CA LYS A 103 8.02 -11.51 3.78
C LYS A 103 9.33 -10.95 4.34
N THR A 104 10.34 -11.78 4.60
CA THR A 104 11.62 -11.32 5.18
C THR A 104 12.51 -10.60 4.18
N LYS A 105 12.12 -10.53 2.89
CA LYS A 105 12.89 -9.92 1.79
C LYS A 105 14.29 -10.51 1.61
N THR A 106 14.50 -11.74 2.07
CA THR A 106 15.83 -12.38 2.05
C THR A 106 16.26 -12.76 0.63
N PHE A 107 15.33 -13.22 -0.21
CA PHE A 107 15.61 -13.62 -1.59
C PHE A 107 15.55 -12.44 -2.57
N GLY A 108 14.67 -11.46 -2.32
CA GLY A 108 14.61 -10.21 -3.07
C GLY A 108 13.99 -10.33 -4.46
N LEU A 109 13.43 -11.48 -4.82
CA LEU A 109 12.76 -11.71 -6.10
C LEU A 109 11.44 -10.93 -6.18
N ALA A 110 10.68 -10.88 -5.08
CA ALA A 110 9.44 -10.10 -5.02
C ALA A 110 9.71 -8.61 -5.32
N GLU A 111 10.83 -8.08 -4.82
CA GLU A 111 11.24 -6.70 -5.05
C GLU A 111 11.60 -6.44 -6.51
N ILE A 112 12.31 -7.36 -7.16
CA ILE A 112 12.66 -7.27 -8.58
C ILE A 112 11.39 -7.27 -9.44
N ILE A 113 10.46 -8.19 -9.15
CA ILE A 113 9.18 -8.29 -9.89
C ILE A 113 8.36 -7.03 -9.69
N TYR A 114 8.20 -6.58 -8.45
CA TYR A 114 7.48 -5.37 -8.11
C TYR A 114 8.05 -4.15 -8.85
N ASN A 115 9.36 -3.91 -8.78
CA ASN A 115 10.01 -2.76 -9.41
C ASN A 115 9.95 -2.79 -10.95
N GLN A 116 9.92 -3.98 -11.54
CA GLN A 116 9.76 -4.11 -12.99
C GLN A 116 8.32 -3.86 -13.42
N MET A 117 7.34 -4.25 -12.60
CA MET A 117 5.92 -4.19 -12.93
C MET A 117 5.24 -2.89 -12.51
N GLU A 118 5.73 -2.20 -11.49
CA GLU A 118 5.10 -0.96 -10.99
C GLU A 118 5.06 0.15 -12.03
N LYS A 119 5.94 0.10 -13.04
CA LYS A 119 5.97 1.04 -14.17
C LYS A 119 4.73 0.93 -15.07
N TYR A 120 4.02 -0.20 -15.01
CA TYR A 120 2.86 -0.49 -15.84
C TYR A 120 1.53 -0.36 -15.09
N VAL A 121 1.57 0.11 -13.83
CA VAL A 121 0.43 0.23 -12.91
C VAL A 121 0.33 1.66 -12.39
#